data_AF-A0A960P0U0-F1
#
_entry.id   AF-A0A960P0U0-F1
#
_cell.length_a   1.000
_cell.length_b   1.000
_cell.length_c   1.000
_cell.angle_alpha   90.00
_cell.angle_beta   90.00
_cell.angle_gamma   90.00
#
_symmetry.space_group_name_H-M   'P 1'
#
loop_
_entity.id
_entity.type
_entity.pdbx_description
1 polymer ?
#
loop_
_entity_poly.entity_id
_entity_poly.type
_entity_poly.pdbx_seq_one_letter_code
_entity_poly.pdbx_strand_id
1 'polypeptide(L)'
;PASLASDAAATVEGRWRAGSIDFPARVLDLGAMGVTLAGGDAARLGDRAAARSVYRADAGWLVCWMFRGSIAELPPTDDVRAHGDFVFHVYRRDGRTLVFWQEGEIVCALVGEGDPEGVVALAFAKAMAPPARA
;
A
#
# COMPACT_ATOMS: atom_id res chain seq x y z
N PRO A 1 4.51 -18.69 0.12
CA PRO A 1 5.77 -19.33 -0.32
C PRO A 1 6.99 -18.54 0.16
N ALA A 2 8.03 -19.21 0.65
CA ALA A 2 9.25 -18.58 1.16
C ALA A 2 9.95 -17.64 0.15
N SER A 3 9.62 -17.73 -1.15
CA SER A 3 10.20 -16.90 -2.22
C SER A 3 9.77 -15.42 -2.20
N LEU A 4 8.79 -15.03 -1.38
CA LEU A 4 8.32 -13.64 -1.25
C LEU A 4 8.94 -12.91 -0.07
N ALA A 5 9.52 -13.62 0.90
CA ALA A 5 10.10 -13.01 2.08
C ALA A 5 11.35 -12.22 1.72
N SER A 6 11.40 -10.96 2.13
CA SER A 6 12.60 -10.11 2.13
C SER A 6 12.25 -8.83 2.88
N ASP A 7 13.12 -8.42 3.78
CA ASP A 7 13.10 -7.12 4.47
C ASP A 7 13.82 -6.02 3.67
N ALA A 8 14.51 -6.37 2.59
CA ALA A 8 15.20 -5.44 1.72
C ALA A 8 14.27 -4.88 0.63
N ALA A 9 13.99 -3.57 0.71
CA ALA A 9 13.18 -2.83 -0.26
C ALA A 9 13.63 -3.07 -1.72
N ALA A 10 14.94 -2.95 -1.98
CA ALA A 10 15.50 -3.13 -3.33
C ALA A 10 15.23 -4.52 -3.93
N THR A 11 15.21 -5.57 -3.09
CA THR A 11 14.88 -6.93 -3.51
C THR A 11 13.42 -7.04 -3.92
N VAL A 12 12.51 -6.47 -3.13
CA VAL A 12 11.07 -6.48 -3.40
C VAL A 12 10.75 -5.68 -4.67
N GLU A 13 11.32 -4.49 -4.82
CA GLU A 13 11.16 -3.67 -6.03
C GLU A 13 11.78 -4.34 -7.27
N GLY A 14 12.90 -5.05 -7.10
CA GLY A 14 13.49 -5.87 -8.16
C GLY A 14 12.53 -6.96 -8.64
N ARG A 15 11.79 -7.60 -7.73
CA ARG A 15 10.76 -8.59 -8.09
C ARG A 15 9.59 -7.95 -8.83
N TRP A 16 9.19 -6.73 -8.48
CA TRP A 16 8.17 -6.00 -9.23
C TRP A 16 8.59 -5.73 -10.67
N ARG A 17 9.81 -5.25 -10.87
CA ARG A 17 10.39 -5.04 -12.21
C ARG A 17 10.45 -6.34 -13.01
N ALA A 18 10.94 -7.43 -12.39
CA ALA A 18 10.98 -8.74 -13.04
C ALA A 18 9.58 -9.29 -13.37
N GLY A 19 8.57 -8.93 -12.56
CA GLY A 19 7.16 -9.27 -12.75
C GLY A 19 6.39 -8.32 -13.67
N SER A 20 7.08 -7.48 -14.44
CA SER A 20 6.47 -6.54 -15.42
C SER A 20 5.59 -5.46 -14.79
N ILE A 21 5.88 -5.03 -13.56
CA ILE A 21 5.35 -3.77 -13.04
C ILE A 21 6.10 -2.62 -13.72
N ASP A 22 5.38 -1.88 -14.54
CA ASP A 22 5.87 -0.86 -15.47
C ASP A 22 5.43 0.57 -15.08
N PHE A 23 5.02 0.74 -13.81
CA PHE A 23 4.65 2.02 -13.22
C PHE A 23 5.54 2.33 -12.01
N PRO A 24 5.63 3.61 -11.57
CA PRO A 24 6.46 4.01 -10.44
C PRO A 24 5.92 3.47 -9.10
N ALA A 25 6.22 2.20 -8.80
CA ALA A 25 5.98 1.56 -7.51
C ALA A 25 7.22 1.65 -6.61
N ARG A 26 7.01 1.82 -5.30
CA ARG A 26 8.09 1.86 -4.31
C ARG A 26 7.71 1.15 -3.01
N VAL A 27 8.68 0.48 -2.40
CA VAL A 27 8.56 0.01 -1.01
C VAL A 27 8.74 1.21 -0.08
N LEU A 28 8.07 1.19 1.06
CA LEU A 28 8.17 2.25 2.04
C LEU A 28 9.11 1.84 3.16
N ASP A 29 9.89 2.81 3.61
CA ASP A 29 10.52 2.73 4.91
C ASP A 29 9.52 3.20 5.98
N LEU A 30 8.99 2.24 6.73
CA LEU A 30 8.08 2.47 7.85
C LEU A 30 8.74 2.12 9.19
N GLY A 31 10.08 1.96 9.22
CA GLY A 31 10.82 1.54 10.41
C GLY A 31 10.64 2.50 11.59
N ALA A 32 10.56 3.81 11.32
CA ALA A 32 10.29 4.83 12.33
C ALA A 32 8.91 4.69 13.02
N MET A 33 7.99 3.94 12.40
CA MET A 33 6.65 3.63 12.94
C MET A 33 6.57 2.23 13.56
N GLY A 34 7.71 1.54 13.73
CA GLY A 34 7.75 0.17 14.24
C GLY A 34 7.23 -0.88 13.25
N VAL A 35 7.12 -0.52 11.97
CA VAL A 35 6.60 -1.39 10.92
C VAL A 35 7.75 -1.90 10.05
N THR A 36 7.87 -3.22 9.94
CA THR A 36 8.97 -3.88 9.23
C THR A 36 8.49 -4.55 7.95
N LEU A 37 9.25 -4.41 6.86
CA LEU A 37 8.95 -5.11 5.61
C LEU A 37 9.14 -6.62 5.80
N ALA A 38 8.12 -7.39 5.44
CA ALA A 38 8.16 -8.85 5.49
C ALA A 38 8.35 -9.46 4.10
N GLY A 39 8.00 -8.74 3.03
CA GLY A 39 8.16 -9.20 1.67
C GLY A 39 7.30 -8.47 0.65
N GLY A 40 7.27 -9.01 -0.56
CA GLY A 40 6.45 -8.48 -1.64
C GLY A 40 6.72 -9.13 -2.98
N ASP A 41 5.79 -8.93 -3.90
CA ASP A 41 5.75 -9.50 -5.25
C ASP A 41 4.96 -8.64 -6.23
N ALA A 42 5.19 -8.91 -7.52
CA ALA A 42 4.25 -8.53 -8.56
C ALA A 42 3.08 -9.51 -8.48
N ALA A 43 1.88 -8.97 -8.35
CA ALA A 43 0.65 -9.71 -8.22
C ALA A 43 -0.39 -9.21 -9.25
N ARG A 44 -1.57 -9.80 -9.24
CA ARG A 44 -2.72 -9.31 -9.99
C ARG A 44 -3.91 -9.03 -9.08
N LEU A 45 -4.61 -7.93 -9.34
CA LEU A 45 -5.92 -7.61 -8.78
C LEU A 45 -6.93 -7.68 -9.93
N GLY A 46 -7.60 -8.82 -10.05
CA GLY A 46 -8.38 -9.13 -11.25
C GLY A 46 -7.47 -9.17 -12.49
N ASP A 47 -7.78 -8.33 -13.47
CA ASP A 47 -7.00 -8.17 -14.69
C ASP A 47 -5.85 -7.16 -14.56
N ARG A 48 -5.73 -6.44 -13.43
CA ARG A 48 -4.71 -5.39 -13.25
C ARG A 48 -3.42 -5.95 -12.67
N ALA A 49 -2.29 -5.55 -13.22
CA ALA A 49 -0.98 -5.75 -12.60
C ALA A 49 -0.86 -4.87 -11.34
N ALA A 50 -0.36 -5.43 -10.25
CA ALA A 50 -0.25 -4.74 -8.98
C ALA A 50 1.09 -5.04 -8.29
N ALA A 51 1.75 -4.01 -7.78
CA ALA A 51 2.86 -4.16 -6.86
C ALA A 51 2.31 -4.37 -5.45
N ARG A 52 2.67 -5.49 -4.82
CA ARG A 52 2.30 -5.80 -3.44
C ARG A 52 3.52 -5.81 -2.55
N SER A 53 3.42 -5.11 -1.42
CA SER A 53 4.34 -5.25 -0.28
C SER A 53 3.56 -5.64 0.98
N VAL A 54 4.19 -6.45 1.82
CA VAL A 54 3.63 -6.97 3.07
C VAL A 54 4.54 -6.52 4.20
N TYR A 55 3.95 -5.97 5.25
CA TYR A 55 4.66 -5.50 6.43
C TYR A 55 4.10 -6.15 7.68
N ARG A 56 4.95 -6.23 8.70
CA ARG A 56 4.61 -6.65 10.05
C ARG A 56 4.65 -5.44 10.98
N ALA A 57 3.57 -5.24 11.72
CA ALA A 57 3.43 -4.25 12.77
C ALA A 57 2.99 -4.96 14.07
N ASP A 58 3.04 -4.25 15.20
CA ASP A 58 2.57 -4.77 16.49
C ASP A 58 1.08 -5.14 16.45
N ALA A 59 0.28 -4.34 15.73
CA ALA A 59 -1.15 -4.55 15.55
C ALA A 59 -1.50 -5.70 14.57
N GLY A 60 -0.50 -6.27 13.88
CA GLY A 60 -0.69 -7.36 12.93
C GLY A 60 -0.07 -7.10 11.56
N TRP A 61 -0.67 -7.70 10.53
CA TRP A 61 -0.17 -7.59 9.16
C TRP A 61 -0.74 -6.37 8.45
N LEU A 62 0.12 -5.71 7.68
CA LEU A 62 -0.24 -4.64 6.76
C LEU A 62 0.11 -5.08 5.34
N VAL A 63 -0.78 -4.79 4.40
CA VAL A 63 -0.55 -5.05 2.98
C VAL A 63 -0.75 -3.75 2.21
N CYS A 64 0.30 -3.33 1.51
CA CYS A 64 0.24 -2.19 0.60
C CYS A 64 0.16 -2.71 -0.83
N TRP A 65 -0.80 -2.18 -1.57
CA TRP A 65 -0.99 -2.40 -2.99
C TRP A 65 -0.80 -1.09 -3.75
N MET A 66 -0.20 -1.20 -4.93
CA MET A 66 -0.12 -0.11 -5.90
C MET A 66 -0.48 -0.68 -7.27
N PHE A 67 -1.39 -0.04 -7.99
CA PHE A 67 -1.83 -0.47 -9.32
C PHE A 67 -2.35 0.72 -10.12
N ARG A 68 -2.28 0.65 -11.46
CA ARG A 68 -2.91 1.66 -12.32
C ARG A 68 -4.43 1.62 -12.21
N GLY A 69 -5.04 2.80 -12.15
CA GLY A 69 -6.50 2.93 -12.10
C GLY A 69 -6.94 4.30 -11.60
N SER A 70 -8.22 4.39 -11.25
CA SER A 70 -8.80 5.60 -10.69
C SER A 70 -9.60 5.30 -9.43
N ILE A 71 -9.44 6.11 -8.39
CA ILE A 71 -10.29 6.07 -7.20
C ILE A 71 -11.79 6.23 -7.53
N ALA A 72 -12.14 6.83 -8.67
CA ALA A 72 -13.52 6.95 -9.13
C ALA A 72 -14.16 5.61 -9.55
N GLU A 73 -13.34 4.57 -9.76
CA GLU A 73 -13.81 3.21 -10.04
C GLU A 73 -14.16 2.43 -8.76
N LEU A 74 -13.82 2.96 -7.58
CA LEU A 74 -14.11 2.31 -6.32
C LEU A 74 -15.60 2.44 -5.97
N PRO A 75 -16.18 1.47 -5.25
CA PRO A 75 -17.51 1.60 -4.68
C PRO A 75 -17.62 2.87 -3.81
N PRO A 76 -18.77 3.52 -3.72
CA PRO A 76 -18.93 4.67 -2.84
C PRO A 76 -18.66 4.29 -1.37
N THR A 77 -18.13 5.24 -0.60
CA THR A 77 -17.98 5.15 0.85
C THR A 77 -18.38 6.48 1.49
N ASP A 78 -18.94 6.43 2.69
CA ASP A 78 -19.28 7.61 3.49
C ASP A 78 -18.08 8.10 4.33
N ASP A 79 -16.99 7.33 4.43
CA ASP A 79 -15.77 7.71 5.15
C ASP A 79 -14.70 8.15 4.14
N VAL A 80 -14.73 9.45 3.83
CA VAL A 80 -13.75 10.13 2.98
C VAL A 80 -13.00 11.16 3.82
N ARG A 81 -11.67 11.10 3.77
CA ARG A 81 -10.79 11.96 4.58
C ARG A 81 -9.83 12.72 3.70
N ALA A 82 -9.57 13.98 4.02
CA ALA A 82 -8.55 14.78 3.36
C ALA A 82 -7.35 14.95 4.29
N HIS A 83 -6.14 14.79 3.75
CA HIS A 83 -4.90 15.07 4.47
C HIS A 83 -3.81 15.53 3.48
N GLY A 84 -3.31 16.76 3.66
CA GLY A 84 -2.49 17.41 2.64
C GLY A 84 -3.26 17.56 1.34
N ASP A 85 -2.61 17.23 0.22
CA ASP A 85 -3.20 17.28 -1.13
C ASP A 85 -3.91 15.96 -1.52
N PHE A 86 -4.01 15.01 -0.59
CA PHE A 86 -4.56 13.69 -0.84
C PHE A 86 -5.96 13.52 -0.25
N VAL A 87 -6.80 12.79 -0.99
CA VAL A 87 -8.12 12.32 -0.56
C VAL A 87 -8.06 10.81 -0.37
N PHE A 88 -8.54 10.36 0.78
CA PHE A 88 -8.50 8.97 1.21
C PHE A 88 -9.92 8.42 1.35
N HIS A 89 -10.18 7.32 0.68
CA HIS A 89 -11.43 6.56 0.76
C HIS A 89 -11.24 5.38 1.70
N VAL A 90 -11.95 5.40 2.82
CA VAL A 90 -11.82 4.39 3.88
C VAL A 90 -12.98 3.41 3.78
N TYR A 91 -12.67 2.12 3.80
CA TYR A 91 -13.63 1.03 3.85
C TYR A 91 -13.31 0.14 5.04
N ARG A 92 -14.37 -0.37 5.68
CA ARG A 92 -14.27 -1.34 6.77
C ARG A 92 -15.04 -2.59 6.37
N ARG A 93 -14.36 -3.74 6.38
CA ARG A 93 -14.98 -5.02 6.00
C ARG A 93 -14.28 -6.17 6.71
N ASP A 94 -15.07 -7.07 7.31
CA ASP A 94 -14.59 -8.30 7.94
C ASP A 94 -13.41 -8.08 8.92
N GLY A 95 -13.50 -7.03 9.75
CA GLY A 95 -12.47 -6.68 10.74
C GLY A 95 -11.20 -6.03 10.16
N ARG A 96 -11.21 -5.68 8.85
CA ARG A 96 -10.11 -5.01 8.16
C ARG A 96 -10.46 -3.60 7.79
N THR A 97 -9.46 -2.74 7.83
CA THR A 97 -9.52 -1.37 7.32
C THR A 97 -8.76 -1.32 6.00
N LEU A 98 -9.41 -0.81 4.97
CA LEU A 98 -8.82 -0.56 3.65
C LEU A 98 -8.86 0.94 3.39
N VAL A 99 -7.72 1.52 3.06
CA VAL A 99 -7.58 2.94 2.79
C VAL A 99 -7.03 3.10 1.38
N PHE A 100 -7.78 3.77 0.50
CA PHE A 100 -7.39 4.01 -0.89
C PHE A 100 -7.13 5.49 -1.13
N TRP A 101 -6.13 5.83 -1.93
CA TRP A 101 -5.90 7.19 -2.42
C TRP A 101 -5.22 7.16 -3.79
N GLN A 102 -5.21 8.31 -4.46
CA GLN A 102 -4.63 8.48 -5.79
C GLN A 102 -3.25 9.16 -5.71
N GLU A 103 -2.24 8.58 -6.36
CA GLU A 103 -0.93 9.17 -6.65
C GLU A 103 -0.74 9.22 -8.18
N GLY A 104 -1.13 10.32 -8.83
CA GLY A 104 -1.09 10.42 -10.29
C GLY A 104 -2.01 9.40 -10.96
N GLU A 105 -1.47 8.51 -11.79
CA GLU A 105 -2.21 7.40 -12.43
C GLU A 105 -2.32 6.14 -11.55
N ILE A 106 -1.74 6.16 -10.35
CA ILE A 106 -1.64 5.00 -9.45
C ILE A 106 -2.65 5.10 -8.32
N VAL A 107 -3.45 4.06 -8.16
CA VAL A 107 -4.22 3.83 -6.95
C VAL A 107 -3.34 3.10 -5.96
N CYS A 108 -3.15 3.71 -4.81
CA CYS A 108 -2.52 3.08 -3.67
C CYS A 108 -3.62 2.59 -2.71
N ALA A 109 -3.42 1.40 -2.14
CA ALA A 109 -4.29 0.85 -1.12
C ALA A 109 -3.46 0.31 0.04
N LEU A 110 -3.79 0.72 1.26
CA LEU A 110 -3.25 0.14 2.48
C LEU A 110 -4.34 -0.65 3.19
N VAL A 111 -4.06 -1.92 3.46
CA VAL A 111 -4.97 -2.83 4.15
C VAL A 111 -4.33 -3.27 5.44
N GLY A 112 -5.07 -3.15 6.55
CA GLY A 112 -4.60 -3.57 7.86
C GLY A 112 -5.70 -4.22 8.69
N GLU A 113 -5.27 -5.04 9.64
CA GLU A 113 -6.10 -5.55 10.73
C GLU A 113 -5.91 -4.68 11.98
N GLY A 114 -6.86 -4.73 12.92
CA GLY A 114 -6.78 -3.99 14.18
C GLY A 114 -7.41 -2.59 14.13
N ASP A 115 -6.77 -1.62 14.79
CA ASP A 115 -7.29 -0.25 14.95
C ASP A 115 -7.39 0.49 13.60
N PRO A 116 -8.61 0.89 13.16
CA PRO A 116 -8.78 1.61 11.90
C PRO A 116 -8.03 2.93 11.83
N GLU A 117 -7.94 3.67 12.93
CA GLU A 117 -7.29 4.98 12.94
C GLU A 117 -5.78 4.85 12.75
N GLY A 118 -5.16 3.81 13.34
CA GLY A 118 -3.77 3.45 13.07
C GLY A 118 -3.50 3.15 11.58
N VAL A 119 -4.39 2.41 10.91
CA VAL A 119 -4.25 2.10 9.47
C VAL A 119 -4.38 3.37 8.62
N VAL A 120 -5.33 4.26 8.95
CA VAL A 120 -5.49 5.55 8.26
C VAL A 120 -4.27 6.45 8.46
N ALA A 121 -3.75 6.53 9.69
CA ALA A 121 -2.55 7.33 9.98
C ALA A 121 -1.32 6.82 9.20
N LEU A 122 -1.16 5.50 9.05
CA LEU A 122 -0.13 4.90 8.21
C LEU A 122 -0.31 5.23 6.72
N ALA A 123 -1.54 5.25 6.23
CA ALA A 123 -1.83 5.65 4.85
C ALA A 123 -1.47 7.13 4.60
N PHE A 124 -1.78 8.02 5.55
CA PHE A 124 -1.38 9.42 5.49
C PHE A 124 0.15 9.56 5.46
N ALA A 125 0.84 8.89 6.38
CA ALA A 125 2.30 8.90 6.44
C ALA A 125 2.93 8.41 5.13
N LYS A 126 2.38 7.37 4.51
CA LYS A 126 2.82 6.88 3.20
C LYS A 126 2.66 7.92 2.10
N ALA A 127 1.48 8.52 1.96
CA ALA A 127 1.19 9.45 0.88
C ALA A 127 2.08 10.71 0.98
N MET A 128 2.38 11.13 2.21
CA MET A 128 3.23 12.30 2.48
C MET A 128 4.73 11.99 2.45
N ALA A 129 5.13 10.72 2.45
CA ALA A 129 6.53 10.33 2.40
C ALA A 129 7.14 10.74 1.04
N PRO A 130 8.28 11.46 1.05
CA PRO A 130 8.92 11.87 -0.19
C PRO A 130 9.25 10.65 -1.05
N PRO A 131 9.25 10.79 -2.39
CA PRO A 131 9.80 9.75 -3.25
C PRO A 131 11.25 9.48 -2.83
N ALA A 132 11.62 8.21 -2.68
CA ALA A 132 13.00 7.84 -2.38
C ALA A 132 13.92 8.49 -3.44
N ARG A 133 14.96 9.20 -3.00
CA ARG A 133 15.93 9.79 -3.92
C ARG A 133 16.53 8.67 -4.76
N ALA A 134 16.45 8.83 -6.08
CA ALA A 134 17.18 8.02 -7.06
C ALA A 134 18.70 8.15 -6.87
#